data_AF-A0A9D2NYR0-F1
#
_entry.id   AF-A0A9D2NYR0-F1
#
_cell.length_a   1.000
_cell.length_b   1.000
_cell.length_c   1.000
_cell.angle_alpha   90.00
_cell.angle_beta   90.00
_cell.angle_gamma   90.00
#
_symmetry.space_group_name_H-M   'P 1'
#
loop_
_entity.id
_entity.type
_entity.pdbx_description
1 polymer ?
#
loop_
_entity_poly.entity_id
_entity_poly.type
_entity_poly.pdbx_seq_one_letter_code
_entity_poly.pdbx_strand_id
1 'polypeptide(L)'
;MKIVGLITEYNPFHNGHLYHIEEAKRVTGADTVVVVMSGDYVQRGTPAVMPKRLRTEMALKCGAGAVFELPVCYASGSAEFFAMGAVSLLDHLGAVDSICFGSESNDLEALQEIAGILLEEPDGYQELLKEALRSGQSYPSARQKALAGCTGNDALASLLDDPNNILGIEYLKALRKLNSSMVPYTILRQGAHYHDKTLSGQYSSASAIRSLLAYSSSSLRADRSGGTFEDMPFSSVLGELEEQVPACCLELLRDYHKVQYPVYQNDFSLILKYKLLNKQPEDLTRYMDVSEELANRICSQLNNFFNYKQFCDLLKTREITHSRVNRALLHIMLGIKEKDVQEYIENGRHFYARLLGFRKDRSKLLSLFSEQSSIPVLTRLSESSSISALGQQMLRNDILASNLYTSVVTDKFKTAFQNEYKQAVIKI
;
A
#
# COMPACT_ATOMS: atom_id res chain seq x y z
N MET A 1 28.43 -3.99 0.63
CA MET A 1 27.32 -3.78 1.58
C MET A 1 26.16 -4.54 1.01
N LYS A 2 25.56 -5.46 1.78
CA LYS A 2 24.42 -6.25 1.35
C LYS A 2 23.12 -5.56 1.78
N ILE A 3 22.16 -5.43 0.85
CA ILE A 3 20.91 -4.70 1.03
C ILE A 3 19.73 -5.64 0.78
N VAL A 4 18.81 -5.68 1.76
CA VAL A 4 17.49 -6.30 1.56
C VAL A 4 16.44 -5.22 1.37
N GLY A 5 15.65 -5.36 0.30
CA GLY A 5 14.48 -4.54 0.00
C GLY A 5 13.24 -5.07 0.71
N LEU A 6 12.47 -4.18 1.32
CA LEU A 6 11.14 -4.47 1.88
C LEU A 6 10.08 -3.60 1.20
N ILE A 7 8.94 -4.19 0.87
CA ILE A 7 7.79 -3.47 0.28
C ILE A 7 6.71 -3.36 1.36
N THR A 8 6.34 -2.14 1.75
CA THR A 8 5.49 -1.93 2.92
C THR A 8 4.51 -0.77 2.79
N GLU A 9 3.55 -0.71 3.73
CA GLU A 9 2.66 0.44 3.89
C GLU A 9 2.83 1.11 5.26
N TYR A 10 3.26 0.35 6.27
CA TYR A 10 3.40 0.78 7.68
C TYR A 10 2.22 1.61 8.18
N ASN A 11 1.01 1.05 8.11
CA ASN A 11 -0.25 1.78 8.31
C ASN A 11 -1.03 1.36 9.59
N PRO A 12 -0.56 1.61 10.83
CA PRO A 12 0.71 2.23 11.21
C PRO A 12 1.87 1.21 11.33
N PHE A 13 3.08 1.70 11.62
CA PHE A 13 4.20 0.84 12.03
C PHE A 13 3.87 0.14 13.38
N HIS A 14 4.26 -1.14 13.54
CA HIS A 14 3.94 -1.95 14.72
C HIS A 14 4.98 -3.07 14.93
N ASN A 15 4.90 -3.84 16.01
CA ASN A 15 5.90 -4.85 16.38
C ASN A 15 6.10 -5.93 15.32
N GLY A 16 5.04 -6.36 14.63
CA GLY A 16 5.19 -7.27 13.47
C GLY A 16 6.06 -6.72 12.34
N HIS A 17 6.07 -5.39 12.12
CA HIS A 17 6.95 -4.75 11.14
C HIS A 17 8.39 -4.64 11.63
N LEU A 18 8.61 -4.41 12.93
CA LEU A 18 9.94 -4.46 13.54
C LEU A 18 10.55 -5.85 13.39
N TYR A 19 9.77 -6.89 13.76
CA TYR A 19 10.16 -8.28 13.55
C TYR A 19 10.51 -8.56 12.10
N HIS A 20 9.71 -8.07 11.13
CA HIS A 20 10.02 -8.25 9.70
C HIS A 20 11.35 -7.61 9.30
N ILE A 21 11.66 -6.39 9.78
CA ILE A 21 12.96 -5.74 9.53
C ILE A 21 14.11 -6.58 10.10
N GLU A 22 14.00 -7.02 11.35
CA GLU A 22 15.06 -7.76 12.04
C GLU A 22 15.28 -9.14 11.41
N GLU A 23 14.20 -9.85 11.15
CA GLU A 23 14.24 -11.19 10.59
C GLU A 23 14.69 -11.18 9.13
N ALA A 24 14.25 -10.19 8.33
CA ALA A 24 14.73 -10.01 6.96
C ALA A 24 16.25 -9.83 6.93
N LYS A 25 16.82 -8.99 7.82
CA LYS A 25 18.27 -8.85 7.91
C LYS A 25 18.95 -10.15 8.31
N ARG A 26 18.38 -10.89 9.26
CA ARG A 26 18.93 -12.16 9.75
C ARG A 26 18.97 -13.23 8.65
N VAL A 27 17.86 -13.48 7.97
CA VAL A 27 17.75 -14.57 6.96
C VAL A 27 18.50 -14.24 5.66
N THR A 28 18.62 -12.96 5.32
CA THR A 28 19.36 -12.54 4.12
C THR A 28 20.84 -12.28 4.40
N GLY A 29 21.24 -12.08 5.66
CA GLY A 29 22.57 -11.59 6.03
C GLY A 29 22.82 -10.15 5.56
N ALA A 30 21.78 -9.34 5.36
CA ALA A 30 21.91 -7.97 4.89
C ALA A 30 22.44 -7.02 5.98
N ASP A 31 23.33 -6.11 5.59
CA ASP A 31 23.87 -5.06 6.47
C ASP A 31 22.79 -4.01 6.83
N THR A 32 21.87 -3.78 5.89
CA THR A 32 20.84 -2.74 6.00
C THR A 32 19.58 -3.10 5.21
N VAL A 33 18.48 -2.48 5.63
CA VAL A 33 17.18 -2.56 4.96
C VAL A 33 16.95 -1.30 4.14
N VAL A 34 16.40 -1.46 2.94
CA VAL A 34 15.79 -0.38 2.16
C VAL A 34 14.32 -0.66 1.99
N VAL A 35 13.48 0.34 2.25
CA VAL A 35 12.03 0.20 2.20
C VAL A 35 11.49 0.94 0.98
N VAL A 36 10.67 0.28 0.16
CA VAL A 36 9.74 0.93 -0.76
C VAL A 36 8.38 0.96 -0.08
N MET A 37 7.92 2.16 0.27
CA MET A 37 6.72 2.37 1.08
C MET A 37 5.64 3.09 0.27
N SER A 38 4.40 2.62 0.37
CA SER A 38 3.25 3.39 -0.11
C SER A 38 3.28 4.81 0.46
N GLY A 39 3.01 5.80 -0.41
CA GLY A 39 2.78 7.18 -0.03
C GLY A 39 1.51 7.35 0.81
N ASP A 40 0.85 8.50 0.73
CA ASP A 40 -0.29 8.82 1.60
C ASP A 40 -1.57 8.01 1.33
N TYR A 41 -1.55 7.15 0.31
CA TYR A 41 -2.62 6.22 -0.06
C TYR A 41 -2.05 4.81 -0.22
N VAL A 42 -2.84 3.81 0.16
CA VAL A 42 -2.43 2.40 0.27
C VAL A 42 -3.15 1.51 -0.75
N GLN A 43 -2.64 0.28 -0.96
CA GLN A 43 -3.04 -0.66 -2.02
C GLN A 43 -4.53 -0.99 -1.99
N ARG A 44 -5.15 -0.94 -0.82
CA ARG A 44 -6.59 -1.18 -0.65
C ARG A 44 -7.48 -0.04 -1.14
N GLY A 45 -6.90 1.00 -1.75
CA GLY A 45 -7.60 2.16 -2.29
C GLY A 45 -8.10 3.12 -1.21
N THR A 46 -7.36 3.24 -0.11
CA THR A 46 -7.74 4.10 1.04
C THR A 46 -6.60 5.03 1.42
N PRO A 47 -6.87 6.18 2.07
CA PRO A 47 -5.81 6.96 2.70
C PRO A 47 -5.09 6.14 3.78
N ALA A 48 -3.80 6.37 3.96
CA ALA A 48 -3.08 5.90 5.14
C ALA A 48 -3.65 6.60 6.40
N VAL A 49 -3.59 5.94 7.55
CA VAL A 49 -4.09 6.47 8.83
C VAL A 49 -3.27 7.67 9.30
N MET A 50 -2.03 7.80 8.82
CA MET A 50 -1.10 8.87 9.15
C MET A 50 -0.24 9.22 7.92
N PRO A 51 0.26 10.47 7.84
CA PRO A 51 1.09 10.92 6.73
C PRO A 51 2.31 10.02 6.51
N LYS A 52 2.72 9.85 5.26
CA LYS A 52 3.90 9.07 4.88
C LYS A 52 5.17 9.50 5.60
N ARG A 53 5.31 10.80 5.91
CA ARG A 53 6.45 11.33 6.66
C ARG A 53 6.60 10.72 8.06
N LEU A 54 5.50 10.63 8.82
CA LEU A 54 5.53 10.01 10.14
C LEU A 54 5.88 8.52 10.04
N ARG A 55 5.31 7.82 9.05
CA ARG A 55 5.62 6.40 8.80
C ARG A 55 7.06 6.17 8.38
N THR A 56 7.63 7.07 7.59
CA THR A 56 9.05 7.08 7.24
C THR A 56 9.91 7.26 8.49
N GLU A 57 9.59 8.23 9.35
CA GLU A 57 10.35 8.45 10.59
C GLU A 57 10.31 7.22 11.51
N MET A 58 9.12 6.62 11.68
CA MET A 58 8.96 5.36 12.43
C MET A 58 9.84 4.24 11.85
N ALA A 59 9.81 4.03 10.53
CA ALA A 59 10.61 3.00 9.87
C ALA A 59 12.13 3.21 10.06
N LEU A 60 12.61 4.44 9.91
CA LEU A 60 14.03 4.76 10.09
C LEU A 60 14.48 4.54 11.55
N LYS A 61 13.67 4.99 12.53
CA LYS A 61 13.93 4.78 13.96
C LYS A 61 13.94 3.28 14.33
N CYS A 62 13.19 2.46 13.59
CA CYS A 62 13.12 1.01 13.74
C CYS A 62 14.12 0.23 12.86
N GLY A 63 15.11 0.89 12.26
CA GLY A 63 16.25 0.21 11.63
C GLY A 63 16.26 0.18 10.10
N ALA A 64 15.28 0.77 9.41
CA ALA A 64 15.37 1.00 7.97
C ALA A 64 16.51 1.99 7.65
N GLY A 65 17.38 1.67 6.69
CA GLY A 65 18.49 2.53 6.28
C GLY A 65 18.04 3.68 5.38
N ALA A 66 17.11 3.40 4.47
CA ALA A 66 16.48 4.36 3.57
C ALA A 66 15.02 3.96 3.28
N VAL A 67 14.17 4.95 3.03
CA VAL A 67 12.76 4.77 2.65
C VAL A 67 12.48 5.56 1.38
N PHE A 68 12.03 4.85 0.34
CA PHE A 68 11.58 5.40 -0.93
C PHE A 68 10.06 5.37 -1.00
N GLU A 69 9.47 6.39 -1.63
CA GLU A 69 8.05 6.42 -1.93
C GLU A 69 7.75 5.56 -3.15
N LEU A 70 6.76 4.68 -3.04
CA LEU A 70 6.12 4.05 -4.18
C LEU A 70 5.14 5.06 -4.82
N PRO A 71 5.29 5.42 -6.11
CA PRO A 71 4.38 6.35 -6.78
C PRO A 71 2.92 5.93 -6.65
N VAL A 72 2.03 6.92 -6.52
CA VAL A 72 0.66 6.70 -6.07
C VAL A 72 -0.13 5.79 -7.02
N CYS A 73 0.14 5.87 -8.33
CA CYS A 73 -0.52 5.01 -9.32
C CYS A 73 -0.24 3.51 -9.07
N TYR A 74 0.95 3.16 -8.58
CA TYR A 74 1.30 1.80 -8.20
C TYR A 74 0.85 1.48 -6.77
N ALA A 75 1.06 2.42 -5.84
CA ALA A 75 0.74 2.25 -4.43
C ALA A 75 -0.75 2.00 -4.19
N SER A 76 -1.64 2.54 -5.02
CA SER A 76 -3.08 2.30 -4.96
C SER A 76 -3.59 1.26 -5.96
N GLY A 77 -2.72 0.42 -6.54
CA GLY A 77 -3.08 -0.56 -7.58
C GLY A 77 -3.61 -1.90 -7.07
N SER A 78 -3.95 -2.81 -8.00
CA SER A 78 -4.19 -4.22 -7.69
C SER A 78 -2.92 -4.89 -7.12
N ALA A 79 -3.03 -6.10 -6.56
CA ALA A 79 -1.86 -6.80 -6.01
C ALA A 79 -0.75 -7.01 -7.06
N GLU A 80 -1.11 -7.43 -8.27
CA GLU A 80 -0.17 -7.55 -9.39
C GLU A 80 0.48 -6.21 -9.74
N PHE A 81 -0.32 -5.14 -9.85
CA PHE A 81 0.19 -3.83 -10.24
C PHE A 81 1.09 -3.20 -9.18
N PHE A 82 0.69 -3.33 -7.91
CA PHE A 82 1.45 -2.90 -6.74
C PHE A 82 2.79 -3.64 -6.66
N ALA A 83 2.78 -4.97 -6.80
CA ALA A 83 3.97 -5.80 -6.76
C ALA A 83 4.94 -5.46 -7.90
N MET A 84 4.44 -5.36 -9.14
CA MET A 84 5.24 -4.96 -10.29
C MET A 84 5.86 -3.58 -10.10
N GLY A 85 5.09 -2.59 -9.66
CA GLY A 85 5.59 -1.24 -9.40
C GLY A 85 6.67 -1.23 -8.31
N ALA A 86 6.44 -1.90 -7.19
CA ALA A 86 7.37 -1.88 -6.07
C ALA A 86 8.66 -2.68 -6.32
N VAL A 87 8.57 -3.88 -6.90
CA VAL A 87 9.74 -4.68 -7.28
C VAL A 87 10.54 -3.96 -8.38
N SER A 88 9.87 -3.39 -9.38
CA SER A 88 10.56 -2.61 -10.41
C SER A 88 11.28 -1.40 -9.84
N LEU A 89 10.73 -0.72 -8.82
CA LEU A 89 11.44 0.39 -8.18
C LEU A 89 12.71 -0.07 -7.46
N LEU A 90 12.63 -1.18 -6.70
CA LEU A 90 13.81 -1.77 -6.06
C LEU A 90 14.86 -2.20 -7.09
N ASP A 91 14.44 -2.79 -8.20
CA ASP A 91 15.33 -3.22 -9.29
C ASP A 91 16.04 -2.02 -9.94
N HIS A 92 15.32 -0.91 -10.21
CA HIS A 92 15.91 0.32 -10.74
C HIS A 92 16.91 0.99 -9.79
N LEU A 93 16.89 0.70 -8.49
CA LEU A 93 17.91 1.20 -7.57
C LEU A 93 19.28 0.55 -7.82
N GLY A 94 19.32 -0.60 -8.49
CA GLY A 94 20.54 -1.28 -8.97
C GLY A 94 21.42 -1.91 -7.88
N ALA A 95 21.22 -1.55 -6.61
CA ALA A 95 22.07 -1.95 -5.49
C ALA A 95 21.40 -2.89 -4.47
N VAL A 96 20.16 -3.31 -4.72
CA VAL A 96 19.40 -4.19 -3.81
C VAL A 96 19.71 -5.64 -4.16
N ASP A 97 20.19 -6.43 -3.19
CA ASP A 97 20.62 -7.82 -3.43
C ASP A 97 19.47 -8.82 -3.27
N SER A 98 18.54 -8.53 -2.36
CA SER A 98 17.45 -9.44 -2.02
C SER A 98 16.18 -8.70 -1.69
N ILE A 99 15.05 -9.39 -1.81
CA ILE A 99 13.76 -8.94 -1.30
C ILE A 99 13.28 -9.91 -0.24
N CYS A 100 12.70 -9.40 0.84
CA CYS A 100 12.10 -10.24 1.88
C CYS A 100 10.66 -9.79 2.15
N PHE A 101 9.72 -10.74 2.07
CA PHE A 101 8.32 -10.49 2.40
C PHE A 101 7.83 -11.48 3.47
N GLY A 102 6.86 -11.07 4.27
CA GLY A 102 6.21 -12.00 5.21
C GLY A 102 5.12 -12.79 4.51
N SER A 103 5.03 -14.08 4.75
CA SER A 103 3.96 -14.95 4.24
C SER A 103 3.37 -15.83 5.34
N GLU A 104 2.15 -16.31 5.14
CA GLU A 104 1.49 -17.24 6.06
C GLU A 104 2.12 -18.64 5.99
N SER A 105 2.60 -19.07 4.82
CA SER A 105 3.18 -20.40 4.63
C SER A 105 4.66 -20.51 5.01
N ASN A 106 5.41 -19.42 4.88
CA ASN A 106 6.88 -19.43 4.87
C ASN A 106 7.51 -20.46 3.90
N ASP A 107 6.79 -20.84 2.85
CA ASP A 107 7.23 -21.85 1.88
C ASP A 107 7.59 -21.16 0.55
N LEU A 108 8.85 -20.78 0.41
CA LEU A 108 9.31 -20.06 -0.78
C LEU A 108 9.21 -20.92 -2.05
N GLU A 109 9.48 -22.22 -1.95
CA GLU A 109 9.49 -23.13 -3.10
C GLU A 109 8.08 -23.28 -3.67
N ALA A 110 7.10 -23.56 -2.80
CA ALA A 110 5.70 -23.64 -3.20
C ALA A 110 5.19 -22.31 -3.81
N LEU A 111 5.51 -21.17 -3.19
CA LEU A 111 5.12 -19.86 -3.73
C LEU A 111 5.78 -19.58 -5.09
N GLN A 112 7.01 -20.03 -5.31
CA GLN A 112 7.71 -19.91 -6.60
C GLN A 112 7.13 -20.82 -7.68
N GLU A 113 6.69 -22.03 -7.33
CA GLU A 113 6.00 -22.93 -8.25
C GLU A 113 4.69 -22.28 -8.72
N ILE A 114 3.87 -21.80 -7.78
CA ILE A 114 2.61 -21.11 -8.08
C ILE A 114 2.86 -19.87 -8.95
N ALA A 115 3.85 -19.06 -8.61
CA ALA A 115 4.21 -17.88 -9.40
C ALA A 115 4.61 -18.24 -10.84
N GLY A 116 5.17 -19.43 -11.10
CA GLY A 116 5.52 -19.90 -12.44
C GLY A 116 4.29 -20.24 -13.25
N ILE A 117 3.42 -21.07 -12.70
CA ILE A 117 2.16 -21.47 -13.33
C ILE A 117 1.30 -20.26 -13.65
N LEU A 118 1.17 -19.32 -12.71
CA LEU A 118 0.34 -18.13 -12.86
C LEU A 118 0.99 -17.01 -13.69
N LEU A 119 2.25 -17.20 -14.11
CA LEU A 119 2.95 -16.31 -15.03
C LEU A 119 2.92 -16.86 -16.46
N GLU A 120 3.20 -18.15 -16.61
CA GLU A 120 3.24 -18.84 -17.90
C GLU A 120 1.84 -19.18 -18.42
N GLU A 121 0.89 -19.39 -17.51
CA GLU A 121 -0.48 -19.82 -17.77
C GLU A 121 -0.55 -20.96 -18.81
N PRO A 122 -0.02 -22.17 -18.48
CA PRO A 122 0.01 -23.29 -19.41
C PRO A 122 -1.41 -23.72 -19.84
N ASP A 123 -1.54 -24.35 -21.01
CA ASP A 123 -2.83 -24.69 -21.63
C ASP A 123 -3.79 -25.41 -20.67
N GLY A 124 -3.29 -26.42 -19.93
CA GLY A 124 -4.11 -27.16 -18.96
C GLY A 124 -4.67 -26.28 -17.83
N TYR A 125 -3.89 -25.29 -17.36
CA TYR A 125 -4.38 -24.31 -16.38
C TYR A 125 -5.42 -23.37 -17.02
N GLN A 126 -5.18 -22.88 -18.24
CA GLN A 126 -6.11 -21.97 -18.91
C GLN A 126 -7.46 -22.62 -19.21
N GLU A 127 -7.47 -23.88 -19.63
CA GLU A 127 -8.69 -24.64 -19.89
C GLU A 127 -9.53 -24.79 -18.61
N LEU A 128 -8.92 -25.23 -17.52
CA LEU A 128 -9.57 -25.36 -16.21
C LEU A 128 -10.07 -24.02 -15.66
N LEU A 129 -9.31 -22.93 -15.85
CA LEU A 129 -9.71 -21.59 -15.47
C LEU A 129 -10.95 -21.13 -16.24
N LYS A 130 -10.96 -21.31 -17.57
CA LYS A 130 -12.10 -20.95 -18.42
C LYS A 130 -13.35 -21.79 -18.06
N GLU A 131 -13.18 -23.07 -17.77
CA GLU A 131 -14.28 -23.94 -17.31
C GLU A 131 -14.85 -23.45 -15.98
N ALA A 132 -13.99 -23.17 -14.99
CA ALA A 132 -14.41 -22.68 -13.68
C ALA A 132 -15.14 -21.33 -13.78
N LEU A 133 -14.65 -20.40 -14.60
CA LEU A 133 -15.32 -19.12 -14.86
C LEU A 133 -16.69 -19.31 -15.54
N ARG A 134 -16.79 -20.21 -16.55
CA ARG A 134 -18.07 -20.54 -17.20
C ARG A 134 -19.09 -21.16 -16.24
N SER A 135 -18.63 -21.85 -15.21
CA SER A 135 -19.48 -22.37 -14.13
C SER A 135 -19.97 -21.29 -13.15
N GLY A 136 -19.63 -20.01 -13.37
CA GLY A 136 -20.10 -18.88 -12.56
C GLY A 136 -19.30 -18.63 -11.29
N GLN A 137 -18.13 -19.26 -11.13
CA GLN A 137 -17.22 -18.99 -10.02
C GLN A 137 -16.60 -17.60 -10.13
N SER A 138 -16.30 -16.99 -8.99
CA SER A 138 -15.53 -15.75 -8.96
C SER A 138 -14.10 -15.99 -9.48
N TYR A 139 -13.45 -14.96 -10.01
CA TYR A 139 -12.09 -15.09 -10.52
C TYR A 139 -11.10 -15.69 -9.49
N PRO A 140 -11.08 -15.28 -8.20
CA PRO A 140 -10.22 -15.92 -7.19
C PRO A 140 -10.50 -17.42 -7.01
N SER A 141 -11.79 -17.80 -6.91
CA SER A 141 -12.20 -19.20 -6.76
C SER A 141 -11.86 -20.03 -8.00
N ALA A 142 -12.06 -19.46 -9.19
CA ALA A 142 -11.73 -20.10 -10.45
C ALA A 142 -10.22 -20.31 -10.61
N ARG A 143 -9.40 -19.33 -10.22
CA ARG A 143 -7.94 -19.40 -10.21
C ARG A 143 -7.44 -20.51 -9.28
N GLN A 144 -8.00 -20.60 -8.08
CA GLN A 144 -7.68 -21.65 -7.10
C GLN A 144 -8.05 -23.05 -7.63
N LYS A 145 -9.27 -23.22 -8.16
CA LYS A 145 -9.72 -24.49 -8.74
C LYS A 145 -8.84 -24.92 -9.92
N ALA A 146 -8.49 -23.98 -10.80
CA ALA A 146 -7.63 -24.26 -11.95
C ALA A 146 -6.22 -24.68 -11.51
N LEU A 147 -5.66 -24.01 -10.51
CA LEU A 147 -4.35 -24.35 -9.95
C LEU A 147 -4.34 -25.74 -9.29
N ALA A 148 -5.38 -26.06 -8.51
CA ALA A 148 -5.55 -27.39 -7.92
C ALA A 148 -5.63 -28.48 -9.00
N GLY A 149 -6.46 -28.26 -10.03
CA GLY A 149 -6.64 -29.22 -11.11
C GLY A 149 -5.40 -29.41 -11.99
N CYS A 150 -4.61 -28.36 -12.23
CA CYS A 150 -3.42 -28.47 -13.08
C CYS A 150 -2.21 -29.08 -12.36
N THR A 151 -2.10 -28.89 -11.04
CA THR A 151 -0.99 -29.43 -10.23
C THR A 151 -1.34 -30.77 -9.60
N GLY A 152 -2.63 -31.09 -9.45
CA GLY A 152 -3.08 -32.22 -8.64
C GLY A 152 -2.82 -32.03 -7.14
N ASN A 153 -2.53 -30.81 -6.70
CA ASN A 153 -2.14 -30.49 -5.32
C ASN A 153 -3.03 -29.42 -4.70
N ASP A 154 -4.06 -29.86 -3.98
CA ASP A 154 -4.99 -28.95 -3.28
C ASP A 154 -4.30 -28.10 -2.20
N ALA A 155 -3.25 -28.64 -1.56
CA ALA A 155 -2.50 -27.91 -0.54
C ALA A 155 -1.67 -26.77 -1.14
N LEU A 156 -1.22 -26.90 -2.39
CA LEU A 156 -0.57 -25.82 -3.12
C LEU A 156 -1.61 -24.74 -3.48
N ALA A 157 -2.80 -25.14 -3.91
CA ALA A 157 -3.86 -24.21 -4.28
C ALA A 157 -4.42 -23.42 -3.09
N SER A 158 -4.50 -24.00 -1.89
CA SER A 158 -4.95 -23.31 -0.68
C SER A 158 -4.04 -22.15 -0.26
N LEU A 159 -2.79 -22.11 -0.73
CA LEU A 159 -1.91 -20.95 -0.49
C LEU A 159 -2.45 -19.65 -1.09
N LEU A 160 -3.36 -19.72 -2.07
CA LEU A 160 -4.05 -18.56 -2.65
C LEU A 160 -5.17 -17.99 -1.77
N ASP A 161 -5.55 -18.65 -0.67
CA ASP A 161 -6.55 -18.13 0.27
C ASP A 161 -5.98 -16.99 1.11
N ASP A 162 -4.67 -17.00 1.30
CA ASP A 162 -3.96 -16.12 2.20
C ASP A 162 -3.42 -14.86 1.48
N PRO A 163 -3.70 -13.66 2.01
CA PRO A 163 -3.42 -12.42 1.31
C PRO A 163 -1.93 -12.07 1.23
N ASN A 164 -1.11 -12.47 2.21
CA ASN A 164 0.33 -12.20 2.12
C ASN A 164 1.05 -13.26 1.26
N ASN A 165 0.56 -14.50 1.21
CA ASN A 165 0.94 -15.46 0.17
C ASN A 165 0.62 -14.94 -1.23
N ILE A 166 -0.61 -14.45 -1.48
CA ILE A 166 -0.98 -13.84 -2.78
C ILE A 166 -0.01 -12.72 -3.14
N LEU A 167 0.27 -11.81 -2.21
CA LEU A 167 1.17 -10.69 -2.46
C LEU A 167 2.61 -11.15 -2.72
N GLY A 168 3.09 -12.14 -1.97
CA GLY A 168 4.37 -12.81 -2.19
C GLY A 168 4.49 -13.42 -3.58
N ILE A 169 3.46 -14.13 -4.05
CA ILE A 169 3.37 -14.69 -5.41
C ILE A 169 3.47 -13.58 -6.46
N GLU A 170 2.78 -12.45 -6.27
CA GLU A 170 2.87 -11.33 -7.21
C GLU A 170 4.26 -10.67 -7.21
N TYR A 171 4.97 -10.63 -6.08
CA TYR A 171 6.39 -10.21 -6.05
C TYR A 171 7.29 -11.17 -6.84
N LEU A 172 7.09 -12.48 -6.66
CA LEU A 172 7.85 -13.50 -7.38
C LEU A 172 7.59 -13.44 -8.89
N LYS A 173 6.32 -13.24 -9.30
CA LYS A 173 5.96 -12.97 -10.70
C LYS A 173 6.66 -11.72 -11.22
N ALA A 174 6.69 -10.65 -10.45
CA ALA A 174 7.36 -9.40 -10.85
C ALA A 174 8.87 -9.58 -11.02
N LEU A 175 9.55 -10.26 -10.09
CA LEU A 175 10.98 -10.59 -10.21
C LEU A 175 11.29 -11.35 -11.51
N ARG A 176 10.48 -12.38 -11.82
CA ARG A 176 10.62 -13.16 -13.07
C ARG A 176 10.34 -12.35 -14.32
N LYS A 177 9.23 -11.58 -14.35
CA LYS A 177 8.88 -10.70 -15.48
C LYS A 177 9.97 -9.66 -15.77
N LEU A 178 10.68 -9.20 -14.75
CA LEU A 178 11.76 -8.22 -14.87
C LEU A 178 13.13 -8.85 -15.16
N ASN A 179 13.26 -10.18 -15.08
CA ASN A 179 14.55 -10.88 -15.04
C ASN A 179 15.48 -10.28 -13.96
N SER A 180 14.91 -9.90 -12.82
CA SER A 180 15.64 -9.25 -11.73
C SER A 180 16.66 -10.21 -11.12
N SER A 181 17.81 -9.66 -10.72
CA SER A 181 18.86 -10.40 -10.00
C SER A 181 18.59 -10.52 -8.49
N MET A 182 17.60 -9.80 -7.96
CA MET A 182 17.26 -9.84 -6.54
C MET A 182 16.80 -11.24 -6.11
N VAL A 183 17.42 -11.76 -5.05
CA VAL A 183 17.08 -13.06 -4.49
C VAL A 183 15.86 -12.93 -3.57
N PRO A 184 14.76 -13.67 -3.79
CA PRO A 184 13.59 -13.61 -2.92
C PRO A 184 13.79 -14.43 -1.65
N TYR A 185 13.26 -13.91 -0.54
CA TYR A 185 13.14 -14.59 0.74
C TYR A 185 11.72 -14.40 1.27
N THR A 186 11.21 -15.40 1.96
CA THR A 186 10.00 -15.26 2.78
C THR A 186 10.32 -15.53 4.24
N ILE A 187 9.52 -14.94 5.13
CA ILE A 187 9.55 -15.21 6.57
C ILE A 187 8.14 -15.51 7.06
N LEU A 188 8.03 -16.35 8.08
CA LEU A 188 6.73 -16.62 8.72
C LEU A 188 6.24 -15.35 9.43
N ARG A 189 5.00 -14.94 9.14
CA ARG A 189 4.36 -13.84 9.87
C ARG A 189 4.09 -14.23 11.32
N GLN A 190 4.54 -13.41 12.25
CA GLN A 190 4.18 -13.50 13.67
C GLN A 190 2.96 -12.59 13.93
N GLY A 191 1.87 -13.13 14.50
CA GLY A 191 0.65 -12.39 14.84
C GLY A 191 -0.66 -12.98 14.29
N ALA A 192 -1.81 -12.46 14.76
CA ALA A 192 -3.14 -12.96 14.39
C ALA A 192 -3.45 -12.82 12.88
N HIS A 193 -4.34 -13.70 12.38
CA HIS A 193 -4.78 -13.76 10.99
C HIS A 193 -5.22 -12.38 10.45
N TYR A 194 -5.10 -12.18 9.13
CA TYR A 194 -5.20 -10.90 8.39
C TYR A 194 -6.51 -10.09 8.55
N HIS A 195 -7.47 -10.53 9.34
CA HIS A 195 -8.73 -9.83 9.59
C HIS A 195 -9.08 -9.69 11.07
N ASP A 196 -8.17 -10.03 11.98
CA ASP A 196 -8.46 -9.90 13.39
C ASP A 196 -8.53 -8.43 13.79
N LYS A 197 -9.67 -8.06 14.39
CA LYS A 197 -9.98 -6.69 14.84
C LYS A 197 -9.69 -6.50 16.32
N THR A 198 -9.39 -7.57 17.04
CA THR A 198 -9.01 -7.57 18.44
C THR A 198 -7.49 -7.52 18.56
N LEU A 199 -7.00 -6.93 19.66
CA LEU A 199 -5.59 -7.03 20.00
C LEU A 199 -5.26 -8.46 20.44
N SER A 200 -4.14 -9.00 19.98
CA SER A 200 -3.73 -10.37 20.27
C SER A 200 -2.23 -10.42 20.59
N GLY A 201 -1.89 -10.68 21.86
CA GLY A 201 -0.49 -10.77 22.31
C GLY A 201 0.33 -9.54 21.89
N GLN A 202 1.60 -9.73 21.50
CA GLN A 202 2.52 -8.65 21.10
C GLN A 202 2.41 -8.24 19.61
N TYR A 203 1.71 -9.03 18.80
CA TYR A 203 1.73 -8.93 17.32
C TYR A 203 0.32 -8.75 16.75
N SER A 204 -0.34 -7.65 17.12
CA SER A 204 -1.65 -7.33 16.55
C SER A 204 -1.56 -6.87 15.10
N SER A 205 -2.64 -7.10 14.34
CA SER A 205 -2.73 -6.64 12.95
C SER A 205 -2.81 -5.11 12.88
N ALA A 206 -2.29 -4.51 11.81
CA ALA A 206 -2.46 -3.08 11.56
C ALA A 206 -3.95 -2.67 11.53
N SER A 207 -4.85 -3.57 11.13
CA SER A 207 -6.30 -3.33 11.12
C SER A 207 -6.89 -3.25 12.52
N ALA A 208 -6.44 -4.09 13.47
CA ALA A 208 -6.82 -4.01 14.88
C ALA A 208 -6.37 -2.68 15.49
N ILE A 209 -5.10 -2.29 15.28
CA ILE A 209 -4.56 -1.02 15.76
C ILE A 209 -5.35 0.18 15.21
N ARG A 210 -5.64 0.20 13.89
CA ARG A 210 -6.47 1.26 13.31
C ARG A 210 -7.89 1.29 13.86
N SER A 211 -8.46 0.13 14.21
CA SER A 211 -9.81 0.04 14.81
C SER A 211 -9.83 0.63 16.22
N LEU A 212 -8.80 0.34 17.03
CA LEU A 212 -8.62 0.95 18.35
C LEU A 212 -8.46 2.48 18.26
N LEU A 213 -7.64 2.97 17.32
CA LEU A 213 -7.49 4.40 17.06
C LEU A 213 -8.79 5.07 16.58
N ALA A 214 -9.66 4.33 15.88
CA ALA A 214 -10.97 4.82 15.45
C ALA A 214 -11.94 4.97 16.63
N TYR A 215 -11.94 4.02 17.56
CA TYR A 215 -12.84 4.03 18.71
C TYR A 215 -12.63 5.26 19.60
N SER A 216 -11.37 5.61 19.91
CA SER A 216 -11.03 6.82 20.69
C SER A 216 -11.40 8.14 20.02
N SER A 217 -11.53 8.13 18.69
CA SER A 217 -11.90 9.31 17.91
C SER A 217 -13.41 9.50 17.79
N SER A 218 -14.19 8.40 17.79
CA SER A 218 -15.66 8.43 17.70
C SER A 218 -16.35 8.85 18.98
N SER A 219 -15.79 8.57 20.15
CA SER A 219 -16.40 8.88 21.46
C SER A 219 -16.54 10.37 21.75
N LEU A 220 -15.86 11.24 20.97
CA LEU A 220 -15.90 12.70 21.15
C LEU A 220 -16.76 13.45 20.12
N ARG A 221 -17.44 12.73 19.21
CA ARG A 221 -18.38 13.33 18.24
C ARG A 221 -19.86 13.12 18.61
N ALA A 222 -20.15 12.52 19.76
CA ALA A 222 -21.52 12.42 20.28
C ALA A 222 -21.92 13.74 20.96
N ASP A 223 -22.35 14.71 20.16
CA ASP A 223 -23.16 15.81 20.67
C ASP A 223 -24.58 15.27 20.96
N ARG A 224 -24.90 15.18 22.26
CA ARG A 224 -26.25 15.22 22.86
C ARG A 224 -27.35 14.32 22.27
N SER A 225 -27.23 13.01 22.46
CA SER A 225 -28.41 12.16 22.65
C SER A 225 -28.04 10.96 23.50
N GLY A 226 -28.62 10.90 24.70
CA GLY A 226 -28.22 10.03 25.82
C GLY A 226 -28.12 8.55 25.46
N GLY A 227 -26.91 8.02 25.63
CA GLY A 227 -26.61 6.60 25.72
C GLY A 227 -25.25 6.45 26.40
N THR A 228 -25.24 5.81 27.56
CA THR A 228 -24.05 5.50 28.36
C THR A 228 -23.15 4.53 27.61
N PHE A 229 -22.10 5.04 26.97
CA PHE A 229 -20.93 4.27 26.58
C PHE A 229 -19.73 4.99 27.17
N GLU A 230 -19.00 4.32 28.07
CA GLU A 230 -17.89 4.89 28.82
C GLU A 230 -16.78 5.41 27.89
N ASP A 231 -16.40 6.67 28.11
CA ASP A 231 -15.31 7.35 27.43
C ASP A 231 -13.98 6.64 27.69
N MET A 232 -13.28 6.17 26.65
CA MET A 232 -11.89 5.70 26.81
C MET A 232 -10.93 6.87 26.53
N PRO A 233 -10.19 7.39 27.54
CA PRO A 233 -9.19 8.42 27.33
C PRO A 233 -8.08 7.94 26.38
N PHE A 234 -7.51 8.85 25.58
CA PHE A 234 -6.42 8.49 24.68
C PHE A 234 -5.19 7.91 25.41
N SER A 235 -4.98 8.27 26.69
CA SER A 235 -3.95 7.66 27.53
C SER A 235 -4.15 6.16 27.72
N SER A 236 -5.39 5.69 27.80
CA SER A 236 -5.69 4.25 27.91
C SER A 236 -5.41 3.53 26.60
N VAL A 237 -5.75 4.14 25.46
CA VAL A 237 -5.38 3.63 24.13
C VAL A 237 -3.86 3.57 23.96
N LEU A 238 -3.13 4.60 24.40
CA LEU A 238 -1.66 4.57 24.37
C LEU A 238 -1.09 3.44 25.22
N GLY A 239 -1.68 3.17 26.39
CA GLY A 239 -1.31 2.01 27.23
C GLY A 239 -1.53 0.68 26.50
N GLU A 240 -2.67 0.51 25.83
CA GLU A 240 -2.93 -0.70 25.02
C GLU A 240 -1.96 -0.83 23.82
N LEU A 241 -1.51 0.29 23.26
CA LEU A 241 -0.57 0.30 22.13
C LEU A 241 0.88 0.07 22.55
N GLU A 242 1.24 0.28 23.81
CA GLU A 242 2.61 0.15 24.33
C GLU A 242 3.21 -1.24 24.06
N GLU A 243 2.39 -2.30 24.16
CA GLU A 243 2.81 -3.67 23.85
C GLU A 243 2.74 -4.02 22.35
N GLN A 244 2.18 -3.14 21.51
CA GLN A 244 1.90 -3.40 20.09
C GLN A 244 2.83 -2.64 19.14
N VAL A 245 3.43 -1.55 19.60
CA VAL A 245 4.31 -0.71 18.80
C VAL A 245 5.65 -0.49 19.51
N PRO A 246 6.75 -0.29 18.78
CA PRO A 246 8.03 0.05 19.40
C PRO A 246 7.95 1.36 20.17
N ALA A 247 8.71 1.49 21.26
CA ALA A 247 8.70 2.68 22.13
C ALA A 247 8.94 3.99 21.36
N CYS A 248 9.87 4.00 20.40
CA CYS A 248 10.14 5.18 19.57
C CYS A 248 8.97 5.57 18.63
N CYS A 249 8.13 4.60 18.26
CA CYS A 249 6.90 4.86 17.52
C CYS A 249 5.79 5.35 18.46
N LEU A 250 5.73 4.86 19.69
CA LEU A 250 4.76 5.30 20.70
C LEU A 250 4.91 6.79 21.03
N GLU A 251 6.14 7.30 21.11
CA GLU A 251 6.43 8.73 21.25
C GLU A 251 5.82 9.54 20.10
N LEU A 252 6.06 9.13 18.85
CA LEU A 252 5.50 9.80 17.67
C LEU A 252 3.97 9.73 17.63
N LEU A 253 3.39 8.61 18.05
CA LEU A 253 1.94 8.49 18.18
C LEU A 253 1.42 9.53 19.19
N ARG A 254 1.99 9.57 20.39
CA ARG A 254 1.59 10.54 21.42
C ARG A 254 1.69 11.99 20.93
N ASP A 255 2.82 12.34 20.31
CA ASP A 255 3.15 13.73 19.99
C ASP A 255 2.35 14.28 18.80
N TYR A 256 1.97 13.42 17.82
CA TYR A 256 1.26 13.84 16.61
C TYR A 256 -0.23 13.50 16.58
N HIS A 257 -0.76 12.87 17.64
CA HIS A 257 -2.18 12.54 17.74
C HIS A 257 -3.03 13.81 17.78
N LYS A 258 -4.09 13.84 16.97
CA LYS A 258 -4.95 15.00 16.72
C LYS A 258 -4.23 16.24 16.17
N VAL A 259 -3.00 16.10 15.70
CA VAL A 259 -2.24 17.14 15.00
C VAL A 259 -2.06 16.77 13.54
N GLN A 260 -1.73 15.51 13.26
CA GLN A 260 -1.53 14.98 11.91
C GLN A 260 -2.31 13.69 11.62
N TYR A 261 -2.79 13.00 12.66
CA TYR A 261 -3.50 11.73 12.55
C TYR A 261 -4.48 11.57 13.73
N PRO A 262 -5.46 10.65 13.70
CA PRO A 262 -5.75 9.68 12.64
C PRO A 262 -6.53 10.29 11.47
N VAL A 263 -6.21 9.87 10.26
CA VAL A 263 -6.92 10.18 9.02
C VAL A 263 -7.76 8.98 8.60
N TYR A 264 -9.00 9.23 8.18
CA TYR A 264 -9.94 8.20 7.77
C TYR A 264 -10.46 8.45 6.36
N GLN A 265 -10.94 7.39 5.73
CA GLN A 265 -11.54 7.44 4.39
C GLN A 265 -12.64 8.50 4.29
N ASN A 266 -13.48 8.64 5.32
CA ASN A 266 -14.59 9.59 5.31
C ASN A 266 -14.16 11.06 5.37
N ASP A 267 -12.92 11.37 5.78
CA ASP A 267 -12.44 12.75 5.76
C ASP A 267 -12.31 13.30 4.32
N PHE A 268 -12.28 12.42 3.31
CA PHE A 268 -12.21 12.77 1.89
C PHE A 268 -13.58 12.87 1.21
N SER A 269 -14.69 12.66 1.94
CA SER A 269 -16.04 12.49 1.36
C SER A 269 -16.49 13.68 0.50
N LEU A 270 -16.26 14.91 0.98
CA LEU A 270 -16.68 16.12 0.26
C LEU A 270 -15.91 16.28 -1.06
N ILE A 271 -14.61 15.98 -1.05
CA ILE A 271 -13.74 16.11 -2.22
C ILE A 271 -14.13 15.08 -3.28
N LEU A 272 -14.34 13.83 -2.86
CA LEU A 272 -14.84 12.79 -3.75
C LEU A 272 -16.22 13.17 -4.31
N LYS A 273 -17.16 13.60 -3.47
CA LYS A 273 -18.50 14.01 -3.90
C LYS A 273 -18.43 15.14 -4.94
N TYR A 274 -17.62 16.16 -4.68
CA TYR A 274 -17.40 17.25 -5.63
C TYR A 274 -16.85 16.75 -6.98
N LYS A 275 -15.87 15.83 -6.98
CA LYS A 275 -15.33 15.24 -8.21
C LYS A 275 -16.41 14.48 -8.99
N LEU A 276 -17.26 13.72 -8.30
CA LEU A 276 -18.34 12.93 -8.91
C LEU A 276 -19.49 13.79 -9.45
N LEU A 277 -19.87 14.87 -8.77
CA LEU A 277 -20.95 15.77 -9.20
C LEU A 277 -20.68 16.45 -10.56
N ASN A 278 -19.42 16.48 -11.00
CA ASN A 278 -19.00 17.12 -12.24
C ASN A 278 -18.62 16.10 -13.34
N LYS A 279 -19.18 14.89 -13.31
CA LYS A 279 -18.81 13.79 -14.24
C LYS A 279 -20.04 13.06 -14.77
N GLN A 280 -19.98 12.67 -16.03
CA GLN A 280 -20.90 11.72 -16.67
C GLN A 280 -20.27 10.32 -16.77
N PRO A 281 -21.04 9.24 -17.02
CA PRO A 281 -20.50 7.89 -17.12
C PRO A 281 -19.30 7.77 -18.07
N GLU A 282 -19.37 8.41 -19.24
CA GLU A 282 -18.31 8.41 -20.27
C GLU A 282 -17.04 9.13 -19.78
N ASP A 283 -17.18 10.07 -18.85
CA ASP A 283 -16.04 10.71 -18.23
C ASP A 283 -15.34 9.82 -17.20
N LEU A 284 -16.05 8.85 -16.61
CA LEU A 284 -15.55 8.05 -15.50
C LEU A 284 -14.75 6.83 -16.00
N THR A 285 -15.10 6.27 -17.15
CA THR A 285 -14.41 5.09 -17.74
C THR A 285 -12.95 5.36 -18.11
N ARG A 286 -12.53 6.63 -18.18
CA ARG A 286 -11.11 6.99 -18.41
C ARG A 286 -10.20 6.72 -17.21
N TYR A 287 -10.76 6.54 -16.01
CA TYR A 287 -9.98 6.37 -14.78
C TYR A 287 -9.65 4.90 -14.54
N MET A 288 -8.48 4.65 -13.96
CA MET A 288 -8.04 3.31 -13.59
C MET A 288 -9.08 2.60 -12.71
N ASP A 289 -9.27 1.29 -12.92
CA ASP A 289 -10.22 0.41 -12.21
C ASP A 289 -11.72 0.70 -12.46
N VAL A 290 -12.09 1.67 -13.32
CA VAL A 290 -13.51 2.02 -13.58
C VAL A 290 -14.03 1.36 -14.86
N SER A 291 -14.89 0.33 -14.71
CA SER A 291 -15.63 -0.24 -15.85
C SER A 291 -16.86 0.59 -16.21
N GLU A 292 -17.45 0.35 -17.38
CA GLU A 292 -18.71 0.98 -17.81
C GLU A 292 -19.85 0.72 -16.80
N GLU A 293 -19.95 -0.51 -16.30
CA GLU A 293 -20.98 -0.88 -15.31
C GLU A 293 -20.78 -0.11 -14.00
N LEU A 294 -19.52 0.01 -13.54
CA LEU A 294 -19.22 0.76 -12.33
C LEU A 294 -19.48 2.26 -12.53
N ALA A 295 -19.13 2.84 -13.68
CA ALA A 295 -19.40 4.23 -14.01
C ALA A 295 -20.91 4.54 -13.99
N ASN A 296 -21.72 3.71 -14.65
CA ASN A 296 -23.18 3.82 -14.63
C ASN A 296 -23.76 3.70 -13.22
N ARG A 297 -23.22 2.78 -12.41
CA ARG A 297 -23.63 2.60 -11.02
C ARG A 297 -23.27 3.80 -10.15
N ILE A 298 -22.07 4.38 -10.32
CA ILE A 298 -21.65 5.60 -9.62
C ILE A 298 -22.65 6.73 -9.88
N CYS A 299 -22.97 7.00 -11.15
CA CYS A 299 -23.87 8.10 -11.51
C CYS A 299 -25.30 7.85 -11.00
N SER A 300 -25.84 6.64 -11.17
CA SER A 300 -27.20 6.31 -10.71
C SER A 300 -27.37 6.35 -9.19
N GLN A 301 -26.31 6.08 -8.43
CA GLN A 301 -26.35 6.07 -6.96
C GLN A 301 -25.90 7.40 -6.33
N LEU A 302 -25.47 8.39 -7.12
CA LEU A 302 -24.83 9.61 -6.59
C LEU A 302 -25.73 10.41 -5.64
N ASN A 303 -27.04 10.41 -5.87
CA ASN A 303 -28.02 11.06 -4.97
C ASN A 303 -28.06 10.41 -3.57
N ASN A 304 -27.62 9.16 -3.44
CA ASN A 304 -27.54 8.41 -2.18
C ASN A 304 -26.15 8.51 -1.52
N PHE A 305 -25.27 9.39 -2.01
CA PHE A 305 -23.95 9.60 -1.43
C PHE A 305 -24.07 10.34 -0.08
N PHE A 306 -23.79 9.61 1.01
CA PHE A 306 -23.68 10.18 2.36
C PHE A 306 -22.22 10.43 2.75
N ASN A 307 -21.37 9.42 2.64
CA ASN A 307 -19.92 9.53 2.85
C ASN A 307 -19.17 8.50 2.02
N TYR A 308 -17.85 8.65 1.91
CA TYR A 308 -17.01 7.78 1.07
C TYR A 308 -17.22 6.29 1.42
N LYS A 309 -17.03 5.89 2.68
CA LYS A 309 -17.15 4.47 3.07
C LYS A 309 -18.52 3.90 2.71
N GLN A 310 -19.60 4.60 3.06
CA GLN A 310 -20.96 4.17 2.76
C GLN A 310 -21.20 4.06 1.25
N PHE A 311 -20.65 4.99 0.46
CA PHE A 311 -20.79 4.94 -0.99
C PHE A 311 -20.06 3.73 -1.59
N CYS A 312 -18.89 3.35 -1.06
CA CYS A 312 -18.23 2.11 -1.46
C CYS A 312 -19.12 0.88 -1.20
N ASP A 313 -19.72 0.81 -0.01
CA ASP A 313 -20.62 -0.28 0.38
C ASP A 313 -21.85 -0.35 -0.56
N LEU A 314 -22.37 0.81 -0.99
CA LEU A 314 -23.49 0.91 -1.94
C LEU A 314 -23.12 0.47 -3.36
N LEU A 315 -21.89 0.76 -3.81
CA LEU A 315 -21.42 0.41 -5.15
C LEU A 315 -20.98 -1.05 -5.27
N LYS A 316 -20.60 -1.71 -4.17
CA LYS A 316 -20.14 -3.11 -4.17
C LYS A 316 -21.23 -4.06 -4.67
N THR A 317 -20.85 -4.99 -5.54
CA THR A 317 -21.70 -6.07 -6.06
C THR A 317 -21.08 -7.44 -5.76
N ARG A 318 -21.65 -8.53 -6.27
CA ARG A 318 -21.04 -9.88 -6.18
C ARG A 318 -19.79 -10.00 -7.04
N GLU A 319 -19.75 -9.26 -8.14
CA GLU A 319 -18.71 -9.38 -9.19
C GLU A 319 -17.52 -8.44 -8.95
N ILE A 320 -17.73 -7.35 -8.21
CA ILE A 320 -16.67 -6.38 -7.87
C ILE A 320 -16.31 -6.44 -6.38
N THR A 321 -15.02 -6.58 -6.08
CA THR A 321 -14.53 -6.59 -4.70
C THR A 321 -14.58 -5.19 -4.10
N HIS A 322 -14.74 -5.12 -2.77
CA HIS A 322 -14.73 -3.83 -2.06
C HIS A 322 -13.44 -3.03 -2.29
N SER A 323 -12.29 -3.71 -2.34
CA SER A 323 -11.00 -3.07 -2.64
C SER A 323 -10.96 -2.46 -4.04
N ARG A 324 -11.56 -3.11 -5.05
CA ARG A 324 -11.62 -2.56 -6.41
C ARG A 324 -12.50 -1.31 -6.48
N VAL A 325 -13.65 -1.30 -5.78
CA VAL A 325 -14.51 -0.10 -5.66
C VAL A 325 -13.75 1.04 -4.98
N ASN A 326 -13.06 0.77 -3.87
CA ASN A 326 -12.23 1.75 -3.18
C ASN A 326 -11.18 2.38 -4.11
N ARG A 327 -10.41 1.55 -4.82
CA ARG A 327 -9.38 1.99 -5.77
C ARG A 327 -9.98 2.84 -6.89
N ALA A 328 -11.06 2.38 -7.52
CA ALA A 328 -11.75 3.12 -8.57
C ALA A 328 -12.16 4.53 -8.12
N LEU A 329 -12.82 4.64 -6.96
CA LEU A 329 -13.19 5.95 -6.40
C LEU A 329 -11.96 6.80 -6.03
N LEU A 330 -10.89 6.18 -5.53
CA LEU A 330 -9.65 6.87 -5.22
C LEU A 330 -8.97 7.41 -6.48
N HIS A 331 -8.90 6.61 -7.55
CA HIS A 331 -8.34 7.01 -8.84
C HIS A 331 -9.14 8.16 -9.45
N ILE A 332 -10.47 8.16 -9.34
CA ILE A 332 -11.31 9.29 -9.74
C ILE A 332 -10.97 10.55 -8.92
N MET A 333 -10.84 10.41 -7.59
CA MET A 333 -10.53 11.54 -6.70
C MET A 333 -9.17 12.15 -7.02
N LEU A 334 -8.15 11.31 -7.22
CA LEU A 334 -6.76 11.70 -7.50
C LEU A 334 -6.53 12.07 -8.97
N GLY A 335 -7.45 11.73 -9.86
CA GLY A 335 -7.31 11.98 -11.30
C GLY A 335 -6.40 10.99 -12.03
N ILE A 336 -6.24 9.77 -11.51
CA ILE A 336 -5.36 8.73 -12.09
C ILE A 336 -6.09 8.04 -13.25
N LYS A 337 -5.63 8.32 -14.47
CA LYS A 337 -6.23 7.82 -15.71
C LYS A 337 -5.54 6.57 -16.20
N GLU A 338 -6.29 5.70 -16.85
CA GLU A 338 -5.78 4.44 -17.40
C GLU A 338 -4.71 4.66 -18.47
N LYS A 339 -4.98 5.58 -19.40
CA LYS A 339 -4.03 5.95 -20.46
C LYS A 339 -2.69 6.45 -19.90
N ASP A 340 -2.71 7.35 -18.92
CA ASP A 340 -1.49 7.91 -18.33
C ASP A 340 -0.64 6.79 -17.69
N VAL A 341 -1.29 5.88 -16.96
CA VAL A 341 -0.62 4.75 -16.30
C VAL A 341 -0.07 3.75 -17.32
N GLN A 342 -0.81 3.47 -18.38
CA GLN A 342 -0.35 2.60 -19.47
C GLN A 342 0.89 3.19 -20.16
N GLU A 343 0.88 4.50 -20.44
CA GLU A 343 2.06 5.19 -21.00
C GLU A 343 3.28 5.08 -20.06
N TYR A 344 3.10 5.16 -18.74
CA TYR A 344 4.19 4.93 -17.79
C TYR A 344 4.75 3.52 -17.90
N ILE A 345 3.88 2.50 -17.95
CA ILE A 345 4.28 1.09 -18.03
C ILE A 345 5.10 0.82 -19.30
N GLU A 346 4.62 1.31 -20.44
CA GLU A 346 5.25 1.11 -21.75
C GLU A 346 6.61 1.82 -21.87
N ASN A 347 6.84 2.87 -21.07
CA ASN A 347 8.04 3.71 -21.13
C ASN A 347 8.96 3.53 -19.90
N GLY A 348 8.99 2.33 -19.32
CA GLY A 348 9.96 1.96 -18.28
C GLY A 348 9.42 1.91 -16.84
N ARG A 349 8.13 2.19 -16.63
CA ARG A 349 7.41 2.19 -15.34
C ARG A 349 7.83 3.30 -14.38
N HIS A 350 9.12 3.42 -14.09
CA HIS A 350 9.66 4.43 -13.19
C HIS A 350 10.54 5.42 -13.92
N PHE A 351 10.41 6.69 -13.53
CA PHE A 351 11.23 7.78 -14.06
C PHE A 351 12.05 8.47 -12.96
N TYR A 352 11.84 8.08 -11.71
CA TYR A 352 12.54 8.59 -10.54
C TYR A 352 12.42 7.61 -9.36
N ALA A 353 13.40 7.63 -8.48
CA ALA A 353 13.32 7.02 -7.16
C ALA A 353 13.21 8.11 -6.11
N ARG A 354 12.01 8.32 -5.56
CA ARG A 354 11.76 9.42 -4.61
C ARG A 354 12.15 9.01 -3.20
N LEU A 355 13.22 9.60 -2.66
CA LEU A 355 13.66 9.35 -1.31
C LEU A 355 12.80 10.15 -0.30
N LEU A 356 12.19 9.47 0.66
CA LEU A 356 11.45 10.11 1.76
C LEU A 356 12.34 10.39 2.97
N GLY A 357 13.28 9.49 3.24
CA GLY A 357 14.18 9.61 4.38
C GLY A 357 15.29 8.57 4.41
N PHE A 358 16.34 8.85 5.17
CA PHE A 358 17.46 7.94 5.40
C PHE A 358 18.08 8.17 6.77
N ARG A 359 18.83 7.17 7.28
CA ARG A 359 19.62 7.32 8.51
C ARG A 359 21.01 7.86 8.20
N LYS A 360 21.48 8.82 9.00
CA LYS A 360 22.80 9.45 8.79
C LYS A 360 23.96 8.45 8.91
N ASP A 361 23.83 7.45 9.79
CA ASP A 361 24.79 6.35 9.95
C ASP A 361 24.81 5.36 8.76
N ARG A 362 23.91 5.57 7.78
CA ARG A 362 23.80 4.84 6.51
C ARG A 362 23.92 5.75 5.30
N SER A 363 24.51 6.94 5.43
CA SER A 363 24.67 7.93 4.35
C SER A 363 25.35 7.37 3.08
N LYS A 364 26.22 6.36 3.20
CA LYS A 364 26.85 5.65 2.08
C LYS A 364 25.83 5.04 1.10
N LEU A 365 24.61 4.74 1.56
CA LEU A 365 23.52 4.28 0.69
C LEU A 365 23.18 5.30 -0.41
N LEU A 366 23.24 6.60 -0.11
CA LEU A 366 22.88 7.62 -1.09
C LEU A 366 23.88 7.68 -2.24
N SER A 367 25.18 7.62 -1.91
CA SER A 367 26.24 7.52 -2.92
C SER A 367 26.06 6.26 -3.77
N LEU A 368 25.81 5.12 -3.13
CA LEU A 368 25.58 3.85 -3.81
C LEU A 368 24.40 3.91 -4.79
N PHE A 369 23.24 4.42 -4.38
CA PHE A 369 22.08 4.56 -5.26
C PHE A 369 22.29 5.60 -6.35
N SER A 370 23.02 6.69 -6.07
CA SER A 370 23.35 7.69 -7.08
C SER A 370 24.28 7.13 -8.17
N GLU A 371 25.10 6.13 -7.86
CA GLU A 371 26.04 5.50 -8.80
C GLU A 371 25.42 4.33 -9.57
N GLN A 372 24.56 3.53 -8.94
CA GLN A 372 24.04 2.28 -9.49
C GLN A 372 22.61 2.36 -10.02
N SER A 373 21.82 3.35 -9.59
CA SER A 373 20.43 3.45 -10.03
C SER A 373 20.34 3.83 -11.51
N SER A 374 19.47 3.14 -12.24
CA SER A 374 19.17 3.44 -13.63
C SER A 374 18.19 4.61 -13.81
N ILE A 375 17.64 5.14 -12.71
CA ILE A 375 16.76 6.30 -12.69
C ILE A 375 17.26 7.35 -11.69
N PRO A 376 16.91 8.64 -11.86
CA PRO A 376 17.31 9.68 -10.92
C PRO A 376 16.76 9.44 -9.50
N VAL A 377 17.65 9.45 -8.50
CA VAL A 377 17.27 9.45 -7.09
C VAL A 377 16.95 10.88 -6.65
N LEU A 378 15.67 11.16 -6.39
CA LEU A 378 15.23 12.50 -5.99
C LEU A 378 15.34 12.67 -4.48
N THR A 379 16.23 13.55 -4.04
CA THR A 379 16.30 14.00 -2.65
C THR A 379 15.61 15.35 -2.44
N ARG A 380 15.42 16.12 -3.53
CA ARG A 380 14.60 17.32 -3.53
C ARG A 380 13.76 17.35 -4.79
N LEU A 381 12.53 17.85 -4.68
CA LEU A 381 11.65 18.00 -5.85
C LEU A 381 12.20 19.02 -6.87
N SER A 382 13.06 19.94 -6.44
CA SER A 382 13.79 20.86 -7.33
C SER A 382 14.79 20.15 -8.26
N GLU A 383 15.20 18.92 -7.94
CA GLU A 383 16.14 18.12 -8.75
C GLU A 383 15.43 17.39 -9.90
N SER A 384 14.12 17.55 -10.04
CA SER A 384 13.32 16.82 -11.04
C SER A 384 13.54 17.27 -12.48
N SER A 385 14.25 18.37 -12.74
CA SER A 385 14.41 18.94 -14.09
C SER A 385 15.03 18.00 -15.12
N SER A 386 15.78 16.98 -14.70
CA SER A 386 16.38 15.97 -15.57
C SER A 386 15.42 14.84 -15.98
N ILE A 387 14.22 14.78 -15.40
CA ILE A 387 13.23 13.73 -15.67
C ILE A 387 12.45 14.06 -16.94
N SER A 388 12.09 13.01 -17.70
CA SER A 388 11.26 13.10 -18.92
C SER A 388 9.91 13.78 -18.67
N ALA A 389 9.25 14.24 -19.74
CA ALA A 389 7.91 14.84 -19.64
C ALA A 389 6.87 13.88 -19.00
N LEU A 390 6.94 12.59 -19.32
CA LEU A 390 6.10 11.56 -18.71
C LEU A 390 6.41 11.41 -17.21
N GLY A 391 7.68 11.36 -16.83
CA GLY A 391 8.06 11.30 -15.42
C GLY A 391 7.69 12.56 -14.64
N GLN A 392 7.71 13.73 -15.28
CA GLN A 392 7.20 14.98 -14.73
C GLN A 392 5.69 14.94 -14.50
N GLN A 393 4.92 14.35 -15.42
CA GLN A 393 3.49 14.13 -15.24
C GLN A 393 3.21 13.19 -14.07
N MET A 394 3.94 12.08 -13.98
CA MET A 394 3.85 11.12 -12.89
C MET A 394 4.16 11.78 -11.53
N LEU A 395 5.24 12.56 -11.46
CA LEU A 395 5.63 13.28 -10.24
C LEU A 395 4.59 14.32 -9.82
N ARG A 396 3.97 15.02 -10.79
CA ARG A 396 2.86 15.95 -10.50
C ARG A 396 1.66 15.23 -9.90
N ASN A 397 1.35 14.01 -10.35
CA ASN A 397 0.28 13.20 -9.78
C ASN A 397 0.59 12.81 -8.33
N ASP A 398 1.83 12.40 -8.03
CA ASP A 398 2.28 12.10 -6.67
C ASP A 398 2.21 13.32 -5.75
N ILE A 399 2.68 14.48 -6.23
CA ILE A 399 2.63 15.75 -5.49
C ILE A 399 1.18 16.19 -5.25
N LEU A 400 0.31 16.06 -6.25
CA LEU A 400 -1.11 16.38 -6.10
C LEU A 400 -1.76 15.48 -5.04
N ALA A 401 -1.51 14.18 -5.08
CA ALA A 401 -2.01 13.23 -4.08
C ALA A 401 -1.53 13.61 -2.67
N SER A 402 -0.25 13.91 -2.50
CA SER A 402 0.35 14.27 -1.21
C SER A 402 -0.21 15.60 -0.66
N ASN A 403 -0.33 16.61 -1.54
CA ASN A 403 -0.94 17.89 -1.18
C ASN A 403 -2.42 17.72 -0.81
N LEU A 404 -3.17 16.89 -1.53
CA LEU A 404 -4.58 16.63 -1.22
C LEU A 404 -4.75 15.99 0.16
N TYR A 405 -3.93 14.98 0.47
CA TYR A 405 -3.91 14.36 1.79
C TYR A 405 -3.56 15.38 2.88
N THR A 406 -2.52 16.20 2.65
CA THR A 406 -2.09 17.24 3.58
C THR A 406 -3.18 18.31 3.79
N SER A 407 -3.92 18.69 2.74
CA SER A 407 -5.07 19.59 2.86
C SER A 407 -6.14 19.01 3.78
N VAL A 408 -6.48 17.72 3.61
CA VAL A 408 -7.45 17.06 4.50
C VAL A 408 -6.95 17.01 5.95
N VAL A 409 -5.68 16.71 6.17
CA VAL A 409 -5.06 16.72 7.51
C VAL A 409 -5.15 18.11 8.15
N THR A 410 -4.74 19.15 7.41
CA THR A 410 -4.66 20.52 7.91
C THR A 410 -6.04 21.13 8.14
N ASP A 411 -7.02 20.83 7.29
CA ASP A 411 -8.42 21.21 7.49
C ASP A 411 -9.05 20.49 8.68
N LYS A 412 -8.72 19.20 8.88
CA LYS A 412 -9.24 18.38 9.98
C LYS A 412 -8.72 18.83 11.33
N PHE A 413 -7.42 19.10 11.44
CA PHE A 413 -6.74 19.41 12.70
C PHE A 413 -6.40 20.89 12.88
N LYS A 414 -6.80 21.75 11.94
CA LYS A 414 -6.58 23.20 11.97
C LYS A 414 -5.10 23.57 12.11
N THR A 415 -4.26 22.90 11.33
CA THR A 415 -2.81 23.14 11.25
C THR A 415 -2.43 23.85 9.96
N ALA A 416 -1.21 24.39 9.87
CA ALA A 416 -0.75 25.11 8.70
C ALA A 416 -0.42 24.17 7.52
N PHE A 417 -0.90 24.49 6.33
CA PHE A 417 -0.57 23.76 5.11
C PHE A 417 0.89 23.93 4.71
N GLN A 418 1.59 22.80 4.54
CA GLN A 418 2.95 22.76 4.01
C GLN A 418 2.95 21.93 2.74
N ASN A 419 3.15 22.59 1.60
CA ASN A 419 3.22 21.92 0.32
C ASN A 419 4.42 20.96 0.24
N GLU A 420 4.32 19.99 -0.65
CA GLU A 420 5.32 18.94 -0.82
C GLU A 420 6.73 19.49 -1.16
N TYR A 421 6.83 20.59 -1.91
CA TYR A 421 8.11 21.20 -2.31
C TYR A 421 8.93 21.76 -1.14
N LYS A 422 8.26 22.14 -0.03
CA LYS A 422 8.91 22.67 1.17
C LYS A 422 9.35 21.57 2.14
N GLN A 423 8.94 20.34 1.91
CA GLN A 423 9.21 19.23 2.82
C GLN A 423 10.56 18.58 2.49
N ALA A 424 11.55 18.78 3.35
CA ALA A 424 12.86 18.16 3.21
C ALA A 424 12.81 16.64 3.50
N VAL A 425 13.75 15.90 2.90
CA VAL A 425 14.02 14.49 3.24
C VAL A 425 14.30 14.35 4.73
N ILE A 426 13.70 13.33 5.34
CA ILE A 426 13.87 13.04 6.77
C ILE A 426 15.27 12.46 6.98
N LYS A 427 16.01 13.02 7.93
CA LYS A 427 17.36 12.58 8.29
C LYS A 427 17.42 12.35 9.79
N ILE A 428 17.49 11.09 10.20
CA ILE A 428 17.67 10.73 11.62
C ILE A 428 19.12 10.42 11.93
#